data_AF-A0A224A4M5-F1
#
_entry.id   AF-A0A224A4M5-F1
#
_cell.length_a   1.000
_cell.length_b   1.000
_cell.length_c   1.000
_cell.angle_alpha   90.00
_cell.angle_beta   90.00
_cell.angle_gamma   90.00
#
_symmetry.space_group_name_H-M   'P 1'
#
loop_
_entity.id
_entity.type
_entity.pdbx_description
1 polymer ?
#
loop_
_entity_poly.entity_id
_entity_poly.type
_entity_poly.pdbx_seq_one_letter_code
_entity_poly.pdbx_strand_id
1 'polypeptide(L)'
;METLQTIETKVTKLIEQNQKDITEAEEELTKTGQIILEAQAELLQAQREINAQKYTEAKTKLWTAEQTKELYEKQLETISNQPVISYEEYHEIIGDITKLANKEQEDCYTQACEKLKEVVAIANIALEKANKADQLLKKIEGQLTKNSESYKKNKTGVYLFYSGVGYNPQRAFYKHKEQLERIIDNFSK
;
A
#
# COMPACT_ATOMS: atom_id res chain seq x y z
N MET A 1 2.00 11.99 18.14
CA MET A 1 2.96 11.22 17.31
C MET A 1 2.34 11.16 15.93
N GLU A 2 3.08 11.51 14.89
CA GLU A 2 2.57 11.46 13.52
C GLU A 2 2.30 10.02 13.10
N THR A 3 1.20 9.80 12.38
CA THR A 3 0.73 8.50 11.88
C THR A 3 0.43 8.61 10.40
N LEU A 4 0.36 7.48 9.69
CA LEU A 4 -0.07 7.47 8.28
C LEU A 4 -1.43 8.15 8.11
N GLN A 5 -2.37 7.93 9.03
CA GLN A 5 -3.68 8.60 9.03
C GLN A 5 -3.59 10.13 9.19
N THR A 6 -2.61 10.61 9.98
CA THR A 6 -2.38 12.05 10.14
C THR A 6 -1.84 12.67 8.84
N ILE A 7 -0.90 11.99 8.19
CA ILE A 7 -0.35 12.41 6.90
C ILE A 7 -1.42 12.37 5.80
N GLU A 8 -2.21 11.29 5.75
CA GLU A 8 -3.37 11.17 4.85
C GLU A 8 -4.32 12.36 5.01
N THR A 9 -4.67 12.70 6.24
CA THR A 9 -5.54 13.86 6.51
C THR A 9 -4.93 15.17 6.01
N LYS A 10 -3.62 15.37 6.18
CA LYS A 10 -2.92 16.57 5.68
C LYS A 10 -2.94 16.63 4.15
N VAL A 11 -2.58 15.54 3.48
CA VAL A 11 -2.54 15.45 2.01
C VAL A 11 -3.92 15.65 1.41
N THR A 12 -4.95 15.00 1.97
CA THR A 12 -6.34 15.16 1.52
C THR A 12 -6.79 16.62 1.63
N LYS A 13 -6.48 17.30 2.75
CA LYS A 13 -6.81 18.72 2.90
C LYS A 13 -6.14 19.62 1.87
N LEU A 14 -4.87 19.36 1.52
CA LEU A 14 -4.16 20.14 0.50
C LEU A 14 -4.81 19.95 -0.88
N ILE A 15 -5.20 18.73 -1.21
CA ILE A 15 -5.91 18.41 -2.46
C ILE A 15 -7.28 19.09 -2.51
N GLU A 16 -8.06 18.97 -1.42
CA GLU A 16 -9.38 19.58 -1.30
C GLU A 16 -9.32 21.11 -1.40
N GLN A 17 -8.33 21.73 -0.74
CA GLN A 17 -8.14 23.17 -0.80
C GLN A 17 -7.78 23.64 -2.21
N ASN A 18 -6.86 22.97 -2.89
CA ASN A 18 -6.49 23.32 -4.27
C ASN A 18 -7.69 23.19 -5.23
N GLN A 19 -8.50 22.13 -5.09
CA GLN A 19 -9.69 21.95 -5.90
C GLN A 19 -10.75 23.02 -5.63
N LYS A 20 -10.89 23.44 -4.36
CA LYS A 20 -11.78 24.53 -3.97
C LYS A 20 -11.32 25.85 -4.60
N ASP A 21 -10.03 26.17 -4.52
CA ASP A 21 -9.48 27.41 -5.09
C ASP A 21 -9.65 27.46 -6.62
N ILE A 22 -9.47 26.32 -7.30
CA ILE A 22 -9.76 26.18 -8.75
C ILE A 22 -11.23 26.49 -9.03
N THR A 23 -12.13 25.88 -8.26
CA THR A 23 -13.58 26.04 -8.45
C THR A 23 -14.01 27.50 -8.23
N GLU A 24 -13.49 28.15 -7.18
CA GLU A 24 -13.77 29.57 -6.90
C GLU A 24 -13.27 30.47 -8.04
N ALA A 25 -12.09 30.22 -8.60
CA ALA A 25 -11.56 30.98 -9.74
C ALA A 25 -12.40 30.80 -11.02
N GLU A 26 -12.86 29.57 -11.31
CA GLU A 26 -13.75 29.28 -12.43
C GLU A 26 -15.12 29.96 -12.29
N GLU A 27 -15.68 29.97 -11.07
CA GLU A 27 -16.93 30.68 -10.76
C GLU A 27 -16.79 32.19 -10.98
N GLU A 28 -15.72 32.80 -10.47
CA GLU A 28 -15.46 34.24 -10.65
C GLU A 28 -15.20 34.61 -12.11
N LEU A 29 -14.54 33.74 -12.88
CA LEU A 29 -14.41 33.90 -14.33
C LEU A 29 -15.78 33.91 -15.03
N THR A 30 -16.65 32.98 -14.65
CA THR A 30 -18.00 32.88 -15.21
C THR A 30 -18.83 34.14 -14.91
N LYS A 31 -18.80 34.62 -13.66
CA LYS A 31 -19.46 35.88 -13.25
C LYS A 31 -18.90 37.08 -14.02
N THR A 32 -17.58 37.18 -14.13
CA THR A 32 -16.92 38.28 -14.85
C THR A 32 -17.28 38.25 -16.34
N GLY A 33 -17.38 37.07 -16.95
CA GLY A 33 -17.86 36.91 -18.33
C GLY A 33 -19.28 37.45 -18.54
N GLN A 34 -20.19 37.26 -17.58
CA GLN A 34 -21.54 37.83 -17.64
C GLN A 34 -21.50 39.37 -17.56
N ILE A 35 -20.69 39.94 -16.67
CA ILE A 35 -20.53 41.40 -16.53
C ILE A 35 -19.98 42.02 -17.83
N ILE A 36 -19.05 41.34 -18.51
CA ILE A 36 -18.54 41.77 -19.82
C ILE A 36 -19.68 41.85 -20.85
N LEU A 37 -20.51 40.81 -20.95
CA LEU A 37 -21.65 40.79 -21.88
C LEU A 37 -22.66 41.90 -21.58
N GLU A 38 -22.96 42.14 -20.31
CA GLU A 38 -23.83 43.24 -19.88
C GLU A 38 -23.24 44.61 -20.26
N ALA A 39 -21.96 44.84 -19.94
CA ALA A 39 -21.30 46.11 -20.24
C ALA A 39 -21.22 46.37 -21.75
N GLN A 40 -21.01 45.33 -22.56
CA GLN A 40 -21.08 45.42 -24.03
C GLN A 40 -22.47 45.81 -24.51
N ALA A 41 -23.53 45.23 -23.93
CA ALA A 41 -24.92 45.58 -24.27
C ALA A 41 -25.26 47.02 -23.87
N GLU A 42 -24.86 47.45 -22.68
CA GLU A 42 -25.02 48.84 -22.19
C GLU A 42 -24.29 49.85 -23.10
N LEU A 43 -23.09 49.51 -23.54
CA LEU A 43 -22.28 50.35 -24.44
C LEU A 43 -22.97 50.54 -25.80
N LEU A 44 -23.50 49.46 -26.39
CA LEU A 44 -24.29 49.53 -27.63
C LEU A 44 -25.56 50.35 -27.46
N GLN A 45 -26.24 50.22 -26.32
CA GLN A 45 -27.45 51.00 -26.03
C GLN A 45 -27.14 52.49 -25.88
N ALA A 46 -26.07 52.84 -25.15
CA ALA A 46 -25.64 54.23 -24.99
C ALA A 46 -25.24 54.89 -26.32
N GLN A 47 -24.63 54.12 -27.24
CA GLN A 47 -24.35 54.58 -28.61
C GLN A 47 -25.63 54.91 -29.38
N ARG A 48 -26.65 54.03 -29.31
CA ARG A 48 -27.96 54.26 -29.96
C ARG A 48 -28.68 55.48 -29.39
N GLU A 49 -28.57 55.69 -28.08
CA GLU A 49 -29.16 56.84 -27.38
C GLU A 49 -28.35 58.14 -27.55
N ILE A 50 -27.14 58.07 -28.13
CA ILE A 50 -26.18 59.19 -28.21
C ILE A 50 -25.94 59.79 -26.81
N ASN A 51 -25.84 58.93 -25.80
CA ASN A 51 -25.68 59.33 -24.39
C ASN A 51 -24.22 59.17 -23.96
N ALA A 52 -23.46 60.28 -23.95
CA ALA A 52 -22.04 60.28 -23.63
C ALA A 52 -21.72 59.82 -22.19
N GLN A 53 -22.60 60.11 -21.23
CA GLN A 53 -22.39 59.70 -19.83
C GLN A 53 -22.52 58.19 -19.70
N LYS A 54 -23.64 57.61 -20.14
CA LYS A 54 -23.86 56.15 -20.12
C LYS A 54 -22.79 55.41 -20.91
N TYR A 55 -22.33 55.99 -22.03
CA TYR A 55 -21.26 55.41 -22.83
C TYR A 55 -19.95 55.29 -22.05
N THR A 56 -19.59 56.34 -21.30
CA THR A 56 -18.37 56.37 -20.49
C THR A 56 -18.46 55.39 -19.31
N GLU A 57 -19.61 55.32 -18.66
CA GLU A 57 -19.89 54.36 -17.59
C GLU A 57 -19.76 52.92 -18.08
N ALA A 58 -20.43 52.56 -19.18
CA ALA A 58 -20.36 51.22 -19.78
C ALA A 58 -18.94 50.85 -20.23
N LYS A 59 -18.20 51.80 -20.81
CA LYS A 59 -16.79 51.58 -21.20
C LYS A 59 -15.88 51.32 -20.00
N THR A 60 -16.11 52.03 -18.89
CA THR A 60 -15.35 51.84 -17.64
C THR A 60 -15.69 50.50 -16.99
N LYS A 61 -16.97 50.12 -16.98
CA LYS A 61 -17.45 48.81 -16.52
C LYS A 61 -16.81 47.67 -17.33
N LEU A 62 -16.83 47.80 -18.66
CA LEU A 62 -16.21 46.82 -19.57
C LEU A 62 -14.70 46.69 -19.31
N TRP A 63 -13.98 47.81 -19.28
CA TRP A 63 -12.53 47.78 -19.04
C TRP A 63 -12.18 47.13 -17.70
N THR A 64 -12.90 47.50 -16.63
CA THR A 64 -12.71 46.89 -15.31
C THR A 64 -12.96 45.38 -15.36
N ALA A 65 -14.04 44.95 -16.00
CA ALA A 65 -14.39 43.53 -16.09
C ALA A 65 -13.37 42.72 -16.93
N GLU A 66 -12.84 43.30 -18.02
CA GLU A 66 -11.79 42.67 -18.82
C GLU A 66 -10.48 42.49 -18.04
N GLN A 67 -10.08 43.50 -17.25
CA GLN A 67 -8.89 43.41 -16.39
C GLN A 67 -9.08 42.40 -15.25
N THR A 68 -10.26 42.37 -14.64
CA THR A 68 -10.60 41.37 -13.62
C THR A 68 -10.60 39.95 -14.20
N LYS A 69 -11.07 39.77 -15.43
CA LYS A 69 -11.02 38.48 -16.12
C LYS A 69 -9.57 38.01 -16.32
N GLU A 70 -8.69 38.87 -16.81
CA GLU A 70 -7.27 38.54 -17.01
C GLU A 70 -6.59 38.13 -15.69
N LEU A 71 -6.94 38.80 -14.57
CA LEU A 71 -6.46 38.43 -13.24
C LEU A 71 -6.86 36.99 -12.89
N TYR A 72 -8.15 36.66 -13.01
CA TYR A 72 -8.63 35.31 -12.67
C TYR A 72 -8.13 34.24 -13.65
N GLU A 73 -7.93 34.55 -14.93
CA GLU A 73 -7.33 33.62 -15.90
C GLU A 73 -5.88 33.26 -15.49
N LYS A 74 -5.07 34.27 -15.11
CA LYS A 74 -3.70 34.04 -14.63
C LYS A 74 -3.66 33.29 -13.31
N GLN A 75 -4.58 33.59 -12.40
CA GLN A 75 -4.69 32.87 -11.13
C GLN A 75 -5.05 31.40 -11.38
N LEU A 76 -6.04 31.13 -12.21
CA LEU A 76 -6.45 29.77 -12.57
C LEU A 76 -5.32 29.00 -13.24
N GLU A 77 -4.60 29.62 -14.18
CA GLU A 77 -3.42 29.02 -14.82
C GLU A 77 -2.34 28.66 -13.78
N THR A 78 -2.11 29.53 -12.80
CA THR A 78 -1.12 29.32 -11.75
C THR A 78 -1.51 28.13 -10.87
N ILE A 79 -2.71 28.15 -10.28
CA ILE A 79 -3.17 27.12 -9.34
C ILE A 79 -3.44 25.76 -10.01
N SER A 80 -3.73 25.75 -11.31
CA SER A 80 -3.94 24.50 -12.06
C SER A 80 -2.62 23.82 -12.47
N ASN A 81 -1.54 24.58 -12.63
CA ASN A 81 -0.29 24.07 -13.21
C ASN A 81 0.91 24.07 -12.26
N GLN A 82 0.87 24.83 -11.16
CA GLN A 82 1.97 24.87 -10.20
C GLN A 82 1.81 23.80 -9.10
N PRO A 83 2.94 23.26 -8.58
CA PRO A 83 2.90 22.38 -7.42
C PRO A 83 2.24 23.05 -6.21
N VAL A 84 1.34 22.30 -5.54
CA VAL A 84 0.61 22.75 -4.34
C VAL A 84 1.50 22.82 -3.10
N ILE A 85 2.64 22.11 -3.13
CA ILE A 85 3.63 22.05 -2.04
C ILE A 85 5.04 22.24 -2.61
N SER A 86 5.97 22.63 -1.74
CA SER A 86 7.39 22.77 -2.10
C SER A 86 8.05 21.41 -2.36
N TYR A 87 9.22 21.46 -2.99
CA TYR A 87 10.06 20.27 -3.22
C TYR A 87 10.50 19.64 -1.88
N GLU A 88 10.86 20.47 -0.91
CA GLU A 88 11.28 20.05 0.42
C GLU A 88 10.15 19.32 1.16
N GLU A 89 8.94 19.91 1.18
CA GLU A 89 7.76 19.30 1.80
C GLU A 89 7.38 17.97 1.14
N TYR A 90 7.47 17.90 -0.20
CA TYR A 90 7.23 16.66 -0.94
C TYR A 90 8.16 15.53 -0.47
N HIS A 91 9.46 15.82 -0.36
CA HIS A 91 10.43 14.81 0.07
C HIS A 91 10.30 14.45 1.55
N GLU A 92 9.93 15.40 2.41
CA GLU A 92 9.66 15.15 3.82
C GLU A 92 8.46 14.21 3.99
N ILE A 93 7.33 14.51 3.33
CA ILE A 93 6.12 13.68 3.37
C ILE A 93 6.42 12.24 2.91
N ILE A 94 7.16 12.08 1.81
CA ILE A 94 7.55 10.74 1.31
C ILE A 94 8.44 10.02 2.32
N GLY A 95 9.42 10.72 2.90
CA GLY A 95 10.31 10.16 3.91
C GLY A 95 9.54 9.65 5.13
N ASP A 96 8.59 10.45 5.62
CA ASP A 96 7.78 10.12 6.78
C ASP A 96 6.82 8.95 6.50
N ILE A 97 6.13 8.95 5.36
CA ILE A 97 5.29 7.82 4.93
C ILE A 97 6.11 6.53 4.89
N THR A 98 7.26 6.57 4.22
CA THR A 98 8.11 5.39 4.04
C THR A 98 8.61 4.86 5.38
N LYS A 99 9.07 5.76 6.25
CA LYS A 99 9.56 5.40 7.59
C LYS A 99 8.47 4.80 8.46
N LEU A 100 7.27 5.39 8.46
CA LEU A 100 6.13 4.89 9.24
C LEU A 100 5.67 3.53 8.71
N ALA A 101 5.48 3.40 7.38
CA ALA A 101 5.06 2.14 6.77
C ALA A 101 6.08 1.01 6.99
N ASN A 102 7.38 1.29 6.86
CA ASN A 102 8.42 0.30 7.14
C ASN A 102 8.39 -0.15 8.59
N LYS A 103 8.14 0.77 9.53
CA LYS A 103 8.00 0.40 10.95
C LYS A 103 6.79 -0.51 11.18
N GLU A 104 5.64 -0.19 10.59
CA GLU A 104 4.44 -1.04 10.70
C GLU A 104 4.66 -2.44 10.08
N GLN A 105 5.37 -2.52 8.96
CA GLN A 105 5.77 -3.80 8.35
C GLN A 105 6.71 -4.60 9.26
N GLU A 106 7.71 -3.93 9.85
CA GLU A 106 8.65 -4.56 10.78
C GLU A 106 7.94 -5.12 12.02
N ASP A 107 6.98 -4.37 12.57
CA ASP A 107 6.17 -4.81 13.71
C ASP A 107 5.33 -6.05 13.34
N CYS A 108 4.77 -6.11 12.13
CA CYS A 108 4.03 -7.27 11.64
C CYS A 108 4.95 -8.47 11.42
N TYR A 109 6.11 -8.24 10.82
CA TYR A 109 7.09 -9.28 10.52
C TYR A 109 7.69 -9.87 11.81
N THR A 110 7.92 -9.05 12.83
CA THR A 110 8.33 -9.47 14.18
C THR A 110 7.31 -10.43 14.77
N GLN A 111 6.02 -10.06 14.77
CA GLN A 111 4.94 -10.90 15.27
C GLN A 111 4.83 -12.24 14.50
N ALA A 112 4.99 -12.21 13.18
CA ALA A 112 5.00 -13.42 12.36
C ALA A 112 6.18 -14.34 12.73
N CYS A 113 7.38 -13.77 12.91
CA CYS A 113 8.56 -14.53 13.30
C CYS A 113 8.42 -15.21 14.66
N GLU A 114 7.80 -14.55 15.64
CA GLU A 114 7.49 -15.17 16.95
C GLU A 114 6.60 -16.40 16.78
N LYS A 115 5.55 -16.31 15.96
CA LYS A 115 4.67 -17.44 15.67
C LYS A 115 5.39 -18.55 14.91
N LEU A 116 6.26 -18.22 13.96
CA LEU A 116 7.06 -19.20 13.24
C LEU A 116 8.01 -19.97 14.18
N LYS A 117 8.58 -19.33 15.20
CA LYS A 117 9.40 -20.00 16.22
C LYS A 117 8.60 -21.08 16.98
N GLU A 118 7.35 -20.78 17.35
CA GLU A 118 6.45 -21.77 17.97
C GLU A 118 6.22 -22.96 17.01
N VAL A 119 6.01 -22.69 15.72
CA VAL A 119 5.81 -23.72 14.69
C VAL A 119 7.06 -24.58 14.49
N VAL A 120 8.26 -23.98 14.51
CA VAL A 120 9.54 -24.69 14.44
C VAL A 120 9.72 -25.61 15.65
N ALA A 121 9.30 -25.18 16.84
CA ALA A 121 9.32 -26.04 18.03
C ALA A 121 8.45 -27.31 17.84
N ILE A 122 7.27 -27.17 17.22
CA ILE A 122 6.41 -28.32 16.86
C ILE A 122 7.11 -29.23 15.84
N ALA A 123 7.80 -28.65 14.84
CA ALA A 123 8.56 -29.41 13.86
C ALA A 123 9.69 -30.24 14.53
N ASN A 124 10.37 -29.69 15.53
CA ASN A 124 11.37 -30.41 16.32
C ASN A 124 10.75 -31.59 17.09
N ILE A 125 9.59 -31.39 17.73
CA ILE A 125 8.87 -32.47 18.43
C ILE A 125 8.46 -33.57 17.43
N ALA A 126 7.98 -33.19 16.25
CA ALA A 126 7.60 -34.15 15.20
C ALA A 126 8.81 -34.99 14.73
N LEU A 127 9.98 -34.35 14.57
CA LEU A 127 11.23 -35.03 14.23
C LEU A 127 11.65 -36.02 15.32
N GLU A 128 11.61 -35.60 16.59
CA GLU A 128 11.97 -36.45 17.73
C GLU A 128 11.09 -37.70 17.79
N LYS A 129 9.77 -37.52 17.63
CA LYS A 129 8.81 -38.64 17.60
C LYS A 129 9.06 -39.59 16.44
N ALA A 130 9.34 -39.06 15.25
CA ALA A 130 9.66 -39.88 14.08
C ALA A 130 10.95 -40.67 14.28
N ASN A 131 12.01 -40.04 14.81
CA ASN A 131 13.28 -40.68 15.13
C ASN A 131 13.11 -41.78 16.19
N LYS A 132 12.30 -41.54 17.24
CA LYS A 132 12.01 -42.54 18.27
C LYS A 132 11.30 -43.77 17.69
N ALA A 133 10.30 -43.56 16.83
CA ALA A 133 9.61 -44.66 16.17
C ALA A 133 10.56 -45.47 15.28
N ASP A 134 11.39 -44.79 14.47
CA ASP A 134 12.39 -45.43 13.61
C ASP A 134 13.42 -46.25 14.42
N GLN A 135 13.92 -45.69 15.53
CA GLN A 135 14.84 -46.37 16.44
C GLN A 135 14.21 -47.63 17.06
N LEU A 136 12.93 -47.58 17.45
CA LEU A 136 12.24 -48.75 17.99
C LEU A 136 12.10 -49.84 16.93
N LEU A 137 11.72 -49.50 15.70
CA LEU A 137 11.65 -50.44 14.58
C LEU A 137 13.01 -51.10 14.32
N LYS A 138 14.08 -50.31 14.26
CA LYS A 138 15.46 -50.82 14.08
C LYS A 138 15.90 -51.73 15.23
N LYS A 139 15.52 -51.43 16.47
CA LYS A 139 15.79 -52.31 17.62
C LYS A 139 15.04 -53.64 17.52
N ILE A 140 13.77 -53.62 17.11
CA ILE A 140 12.99 -54.84 16.89
C ILE A 140 13.67 -55.70 15.81
N GLU A 141 14.02 -55.11 14.67
CA GLU A 141 14.68 -55.83 13.59
C GLU A 141 16.04 -56.39 14.02
N GLY A 142 16.94 -55.52 14.51
CA GLY A 142 18.32 -55.91 14.83
C GLY A 142 18.47 -56.75 16.10
N GLN A 143 17.74 -56.43 17.17
CA GLN A 143 17.96 -57.05 18.48
C GLN A 143 17.03 -58.21 18.76
N LEU A 144 15.75 -58.09 18.40
CA LEU A 144 14.74 -59.11 18.70
C LEU A 144 14.66 -60.18 17.61
N THR A 145 14.68 -59.77 16.33
CA THR A 145 14.65 -60.73 15.22
C THR A 145 16.04 -61.12 14.70
N LYS A 146 17.10 -60.47 15.22
CA LYS A 146 18.49 -60.67 14.77
C LYS A 146 18.67 -60.48 13.26
N ASN A 147 17.92 -59.55 12.67
CA ASN A 147 17.83 -59.30 11.23
C ASN A 147 17.46 -60.56 10.42
N SER A 148 16.72 -61.50 11.02
CA SER A 148 16.35 -62.74 10.35
C SER A 148 15.45 -62.46 9.14
N GLU A 149 15.88 -62.98 7.99
CA GLU A 149 15.19 -62.84 6.70
C GLU A 149 13.77 -63.44 6.73
N SER A 150 13.51 -64.40 7.61
CA SER A 150 12.18 -65.00 7.77
C SER A 150 11.12 -63.98 8.20
N TYR A 151 11.48 -62.96 8.98
CA TYR A 151 10.56 -61.93 9.47
C TYR A 151 10.29 -60.83 8.44
N LYS A 152 11.07 -60.78 7.36
CA LYS A 152 10.81 -59.88 6.23
C LYS A 152 9.76 -60.42 5.27
N LYS A 153 9.35 -61.68 5.44
CA LYS A 153 8.39 -62.38 4.59
C LYS A 153 7.10 -62.67 5.36
N ASN A 154 5.98 -62.68 4.65
CA ASN A 154 4.72 -63.18 5.20
C ASN A 154 4.70 -64.73 5.22
N LYS A 155 3.61 -65.31 5.72
CA LYS A 155 3.44 -66.78 5.82
C LYS A 155 3.50 -67.52 4.47
N THR A 156 3.30 -66.82 3.35
CA THR A 156 3.37 -67.40 2.00
C THR A 156 4.73 -67.17 1.32
N GLY A 157 5.71 -66.61 2.05
CA GLY A 157 7.07 -66.35 1.55
C GLY A 157 7.25 -65.04 0.78
N VAL A 158 6.20 -64.21 0.65
CA VAL A 158 6.25 -62.91 -0.03
C VAL A 158 6.86 -61.86 0.88
N TYR A 159 7.78 -61.05 0.34
CA TYR A 159 8.40 -59.95 1.07
C TYR A 159 7.41 -58.87 1.49
N LEU A 160 7.41 -58.54 2.78
CA LEU A 160 6.74 -57.38 3.37
C LEU A 160 7.67 -56.17 3.40
N PHE A 161 8.97 -56.40 3.66
CA PHE A 161 9.98 -55.35 3.82
C PHE A 161 11.29 -55.77 3.13
N TYR A 162 11.56 -55.23 1.94
CA TYR A 162 12.76 -55.60 1.16
C TYR A 162 14.07 -55.07 1.78
N SER A 163 14.04 -53.87 2.36
CA SER A 163 15.22 -53.18 2.90
C SER A 163 15.22 -53.06 4.43
N GLY A 164 14.37 -53.85 5.10
CA GLY A 164 14.12 -53.76 6.54
C GLY A 164 13.01 -52.77 6.91
N VAL A 165 12.76 -52.63 8.21
CA VAL A 165 11.70 -51.76 8.74
C VAL A 165 12.25 -50.37 9.07
N GLY A 166 11.52 -49.35 8.62
CA GLY A 166 11.84 -47.95 8.89
C GLY A 166 10.57 -47.14 9.03
N TYR A 167 10.63 -46.06 9.82
CA TYR A 167 9.48 -45.18 10.00
C TYR A 167 9.55 -44.00 9.04
N ASN A 168 8.58 -43.93 8.12
CA ASN A 168 8.40 -42.78 7.24
C ASN A 168 6.93 -42.30 7.33
N PRO A 169 6.63 -41.19 8.02
CA PRO A 169 5.27 -40.73 8.17
C PRO A 169 4.72 -40.20 6.84
N GLN A 170 3.44 -40.47 6.57
CA GLN A 170 2.73 -39.93 5.40
C GLN A 170 2.71 -38.40 5.38
N ARG A 171 2.68 -37.77 6.57
CA ARG A 171 2.73 -36.32 6.76
C ARG A 171 3.93 -35.95 7.62
N ALA A 172 5.08 -35.80 6.99
CA ALA A 172 6.35 -35.52 7.65
C ALA A 172 6.55 -34.01 7.90
N PHE A 173 5.82 -33.44 8.86
CA PHE A 173 5.85 -31.99 9.11
C PHE A 173 7.25 -31.42 9.34
N TYR A 174 8.12 -32.19 10.01
CA TYR A 174 9.51 -31.79 10.27
C TYR A 174 10.32 -31.48 9.01
N LYS A 175 9.92 -31.94 7.82
CA LYS A 175 10.61 -31.64 6.55
C LYS A 175 10.47 -30.18 6.12
N HIS A 176 9.52 -29.44 6.67
CA HIS A 176 9.34 -28.01 6.40
C HIS A 176 10.18 -27.11 7.32
N LYS A 177 10.83 -27.68 8.33
CA LYS A 177 11.56 -26.94 9.38
C LYS A 177 12.57 -25.95 8.79
N GLU A 178 13.44 -26.39 7.88
CA GLU A 178 14.49 -25.55 7.29
C GLU A 178 13.93 -24.34 6.54
N GLN A 179 12.78 -24.50 5.87
CA GLN A 179 12.11 -23.40 5.18
C GLN A 179 11.60 -22.36 6.17
N LEU A 180 11.03 -22.80 7.30
CA LEU A 180 10.54 -21.94 8.36
C LEU A 180 11.70 -21.20 9.05
N GLU A 181 12.79 -21.91 9.36
CA GLU A 181 14.00 -21.33 9.94
C GLU A 181 14.63 -20.29 9.01
N ARG A 182 14.69 -20.56 7.69
CA ARG A 182 15.20 -19.59 6.72
C ARG A 182 14.40 -18.28 6.70
N ILE A 183 13.07 -18.34 6.87
CA ILE A 183 12.23 -17.13 6.96
C ILE A 183 12.58 -16.35 8.24
N ILE A 184 12.75 -17.05 9.37
CA ILE A 184 13.15 -16.43 10.64
C ILE A 184 14.56 -15.83 10.53
N ASP A 185 15.52 -16.50 9.89
CA ASP A 185 16.90 -16.04 9.79
C ASP A 185 17.05 -14.80 8.92
N ASN A 186 16.21 -14.66 7.89
CA ASN A 186 16.15 -13.44 7.08
C ASN A 186 15.70 -12.22 7.89
N PHE A 187 15.05 -12.40 9.05
CA PHE A 187 14.75 -11.31 9.99
C PHE A 187 15.98 -10.76 10.68
N SER A 188 16.96 -11.62 10.93
CA SER A 188 18.11 -11.29 11.79
C SER A 188 19.27 -10.66 11.02
N LYS A 189 19.06 -10.36 9.73
CA LYS A 189 20.03 -9.75 8.81
C LYS A 189 19.65 -8.32 8.53
#